data_AF-A0A6I3EIZ6-F1
#
_entry.id   AF-A0A6I3EIZ6-F1
#
_cell.length_a   1.000
_cell.length_b   1.000
_cell.length_c   1.000
_cell.angle_alpha   90.00
_cell.angle_beta   90.00
_cell.angle_gamma   90.00
#
_symmetry.space_group_name_H-M   'P 1'
#
loop_
_entity.id
_entity.type
_entity.pdbx_description
1 polymer ?
#
loop_
_entity_poly.entity_id
_entity_poly.type
_entity_poly.pdbx_seq_one_letter_code
_entity_poly.pdbx_strand_id
1 'polypeptide(L)'
;MDQNPTPEQAQALADARARLAETPANVVVANHVVGLYELAAIHLGANPPRLDDARLAIDALAAIVDTLGDRLGDDYATFKDALANIRIVYVKLTS
;
A
#
# COMPACT_ATOMS: atom_id res chain seq x y z
N MET A 1 -27.29 8.86 -16.28
CA MET A 1 -27.47 7.76 -15.32
C MET A 1 -27.28 8.39 -13.96
N ASP A 2 -28.36 8.60 -13.20
CA ASP A 2 -28.25 9.12 -11.84
C ASP A 2 -27.68 8.00 -10.96
N GLN A 3 -26.36 8.03 -10.72
CA GLN A 3 -25.68 7.08 -9.84
C GLN A 3 -25.86 7.48 -8.37
N ASN A 4 -27.11 7.60 -7.92
CA ASN A 4 -27.36 7.74 -6.49
C ASN A 4 -27.37 6.33 -5.88
N PRO A 5 -26.55 6.03 -4.86
CA PRO A 5 -26.51 4.70 -4.25
C PRO A 5 -27.89 4.33 -3.70
N THR A 6 -28.26 3.06 -3.84
CA THR A 6 -29.47 2.54 -3.20
C THR A 6 -29.36 2.67 -1.67
N PRO A 7 -30.47 2.67 -0.92
CA PRO A 7 -30.41 2.73 0.55
C PRO A 7 -29.54 1.61 1.16
N GLU A 8 -29.56 0.42 0.57
CA GLU A 8 -28.72 -0.70 0.99
C GLU A 8 -27.24 -0.45 0.74
N GLN A 9 -26.87 0.09 -0.44
CA GLN A 9 -25.50 0.48 -0.75
C GLN A 9 -25.00 1.60 0.17
N ALA A 10 -25.86 2.56 0.49
CA ALA A 10 -25.55 3.64 1.41
C ALA A 10 -25.30 3.11 2.83
N GLN A 11 -26.12 2.17 3.31
CA GLN A 11 -25.95 1.54 4.61
C GLN A 11 -24.66 0.72 4.67
N ALA A 12 -24.37 -0.10 3.65
CA ALA A 12 -23.15 -0.90 3.60
C ALA A 12 -21.88 -0.03 3.63
N LEU A 13 -21.91 1.14 2.96
CA LEU A 13 -20.81 2.11 3.01
C LEU A 13 -20.67 2.76 4.40
N ALA A 14 -21.79 3.10 5.05
CA ALA A 14 -21.78 3.64 6.40
C ALA A 14 -21.18 2.64 7.40
N ASP A 15 -21.58 1.38 7.34
CA ASP A 15 -21.07 0.31 8.20
C ASP A 15 -19.57 0.07 7.96
N ALA A 16 -19.13 0.08 6.70
CA ALA A 16 -17.71 -0.04 6.37
C ALA A 16 -16.89 1.13 6.95
N ARG A 17 -17.40 2.36 6.86
CA ARG A 17 -16.75 3.55 7.43
C ARG A 17 -16.69 3.50 8.96
N ALA A 18 -17.77 3.04 9.62
CA ALA A 18 -17.80 2.89 11.07
C ALA A 18 -16.72 1.92 11.56
N ARG A 19 -16.61 0.74 10.92
CA ARG A 19 -15.55 -0.24 11.23
C ARG A 19 -14.14 0.32 11.02
N LEU A 20 -13.93 1.08 9.95
CA LEU A 20 -12.64 1.72 9.70
C LEU A 20 -12.30 2.77 10.77
N ALA A 21 -13.29 3.54 11.23
CA ALA A 21 -13.10 4.55 12.26
C ALA A 21 -12.75 3.97 13.64
N GLU A 22 -13.16 2.72 13.91
CA GLU A 22 -12.80 1.99 15.13
C GLU A 22 -11.37 1.42 15.10
N THR A 23 -10.76 1.32 13.91
CA THR A 23 -9.41 0.76 13.76
C THR A 23 -8.36 1.86 13.96
N PRO A 24 -7.30 1.63 14.77
CA PRO A 24 -6.21 2.59 14.91
C PRO A 24 -5.62 2.97 13.55
N ALA A 25 -5.42 4.28 13.33
CA ALA A 25 -4.98 4.78 12.03
C ALA A 25 -3.64 4.19 11.58
N ASN A 26 -2.71 3.94 12.52
CA ASN A 26 -1.42 3.31 12.20
C ASN A 26 -1.59 1.89 11.66
N VAL A 27 -2.57 1.12 12.14
CA VAL A 27 -2.86 -0.24 11.65
C VAL A 27 -3.37 -0.19 10.21
N VAL A 28 -4.27 0.74 9.91
CA VAL A 28 -4.79 0.93 8.54
C VAL A 28 -3.68 1.37 7.60
N VAL A 29 -2.84 2.32 8.01
CA VAL A 29 -1.70 2.80 7.22
C VAL A 29 -0.66 1.70 7.03
N ALA A 30 -0.32 0.93 8.06
CA ALA A 30 0.58 -0.22 7.97
C ALA A 30 0.07 -1.27 6.97
N ASN A 31 -1.24 -1.54 6.96
CA ASN A 31 -1.85 -2.40 5.94
C ASN A 31 -1.68 -1.84 4.52
N HIS A 32 -1.77 -0.52 4.33
CA HIS A 32 -1.48 0.10 3.03
C HIS A 32 -0.01 0.00 2.63
N VAL A 33 0.93 0.10 3.57
CA VAL A 33 2.36 -0.14 3.34
C VAL A 33 2.59 -1.56 2.80
N VAL A 34 1.98 -2.57 3.42
CA VAL A 34 2.04 -3.96 2.95
C VAL A 34 1.44 -4.09 1.55
N GLY A 35 0.26 -3.51 1.31
CA GLY A 35 -0.39 -3.57 -0.01
C GLY A 35 0.44 -2.91 -1.13
N LEU A 36 1.14 -1.80 -0.85
CA LEU A 36 2.03 -1.15 -1.82
C LEU A 36 3.27 -2.00 -2.11
N TYR A 37 3.82 -2.68 -1.10
CA TYR A 37 4.91 -3.63 -1.29
C TYR A 37 4.47 -4.82 -2.18
N GLU A 38 3.32 -5.42 -1.88
CA GLU A 38 2.77 -6.53 -2.67
C GLU A 38 2.49 -6.11 -4.11
N LEU A 39 1.91 -4.91 -4.30
CA LEU A 39 1.67 -4.34 -5.62
C LEU A 39 2.98 -4.23 -6.41
N ALA A 40 4.02 -3.65 -5.82
CA ALA A 40 5.35 -3.58 -6.44
C ALA A 40 5.87 -4.97 -6.82
N ALA A 41 5.78 -5.95 -5.91
CA ALA A 41 6.23 -7.31 -6.15
C ALA A 41 5.45 -8.00 -7.30
N ILE A 42 4.13 -7.82 -7.37
CA ILE A 42 3.29 -8.34 -8.46
C ILE A 42 3.72 -7.77 -9.82
N HIS A 43 3.98 -6.47 -9.88
CA HIS A 43 4.40 -5.80 -11.13
C HIS A 43 5.81 -6.20 -11.55
N LEU A 44 6.74 -6.36 -10.61
CA LEU A 44 8.10 -6.85 -10.87
C LEU A 44 8.12 -8.34 -11.30
N GLY A 45 7.24 -9.16 -10.72
CA GLY A 45 7.12 -10.58 -11.03
C GLY A 45 6.34 -10.91 -12.31
N ALA A 46 5.75 -9.90 -12.97
CA ALA A 46 5.06 -10.08 -14.25
C ALA A 46 6.03 -10.48 -15.37
N ASN A 47 5.50 -11.06 -16.45
CA ASN A 47 6.28 -11.42 -17.64
C ASN A 47 5.63 -10.86 -18.93
N PRO A 48 6.19 -9.80 -19.54
CA PRO A 48 7.39 -9.06 -19.10
C PRO A 48 7.13 -8.24 -17.81
N PRO A 49 8.18 -7.90 -17.03
CA PRO A 49 8.05 -7.05 -15.85
C PRO A 49 7.43 -5.68 -16.20
N ARG A 50 6.48 -5.22 -15.37
CA ARG A 50 5.83 -3.90 -15.53
C ARG A 50 6.55 -2.86 -14.70
N LEU A 51 7.68 -2.35 -15.21
CA LEU A 51 8.60 -1.51 -14.45
C LEU A 51 8.00 -0.17 -14.00
N ASP A 52 7.25 0.52 -14.86
CA ASP A 52 6.66 1.82 -14.50
C ASP A 52 5.62 1.69 -13.37
N ASP A 53 4.77 0.66 -13.43
CA ASP A 53 3.79 0.38 -12.38
C ASP A 53 4.47 -0.02 -11.07
N ALA A 54 5.51 -0.87 -11.15
CA ALA A 54 6.29 -1.27 -9.98
C ALA A 54 6.96 -0.05 -9.33
N ARG A 55 7.53 0.85 -10.14
CA ARG A 55 8.16 2.08 -9.68
C ARG A 55 7.18 2.96 -8.92
N LEU A 56 5.99 3.17 -9.47
CA LEU A 56 4.95 3.96 -8.81
C LEU A 56 4.62 3.41 -7.41
N ALA A 57 4.46 2.09 -7.29
CA ALA A 57 4.19 1.44 -6.01
C ALA A 57 5.37 1.56 -5.02
N ILE A 58 6.62 1.42 -5.50
CA ILE A 58 7.83 1.59 -4.68
C ILE A 58 7.98 3.03 -4.19
N ASP A 59 7.71 4.01 -5.05
CA ASP A 59 7.79 5.44 -4.70
C ASP A 59 6.73 5.82 -3.66
N ALA A 60 5.50 5.29 -3.79
CA ALA A 60 4.45 5.48 -2.80
C ALA A 60 4.79 4.80 -1.46
N LEU A 61 5.31 3.57 -1.50
CA LEU A 61 5.79 2.86 -0.31
C LEU A 61 6.87 3.68 0.41
N ALA A 62 7.86 4.17 -0.35
CA ALA A 62 8.92 5.01 0.15
C ALA A 62 8.42 6.29 0.81
N ALA A 63 7.50 7.00 0.14
CA ALA A 63 6.94 8.24 0.67
C ALA A 63 6.30 8.03 2.06
N ILE A 64 5.65 6.89 2.28
CA ILE A 64 5.04 6.57 3.59
C ILE A 64 6.10 6.17 4.61
N VAL A 65 6.95 5.19 4.27
CA VAL A 65 7.94 4.61 5.21
C VAL A 65 8.98 5.65 5.63
N ASP A 66 9.53 6.40 4.67
CA ASP A 66 10.58 7.38 4.93
C ASP A 66 10.04 8.61 5.70
N THR A 67 8.77 8.99 5.48
CA THR A 67 8.18 10.19 6.12
C THR A 67 7.57 9.89 7.49
N LEU A 68 6.87 8.77 7.66
CA LEU A 68 6.15 8.49 8.90
C LEU A 68 7.04 7.90 9.99
N GLY A 69 8.08 7.15 9.62
CA GLY A 69 9.04 6.58 10.57
C GLY A 69 8.35 5.78 11.68
N ASP A 70 8.78 6.03 12.92
CA ASP A 70 8.26 5.35 14.13
C ASP A 70 6.74 5.50 14.34
N ARG A 71 6.07 6.45 13.64
CA ARG A 71 4.60 6.56 13.69
C ARG A 71 3.87 5.37 13.04
N LEU A 72 4.59 4.55 12.28
CA LEU A 72 4.08 3.29 11.74
C LEU A 72 3.97 2.19 12.82
N GLY A 73 4.55 2.40 14.00
CA GLY A 73 4.55 1.45 15.10
C GLY A 73 5.66 0.41 14.98
N ASP A 74 5.47 -0.71 15.68
CA ASP A 74 6.51 -1.71 15.90
C ASP A 74 7.06 -2.34 14.61
N ASP A 75 6.27 -2.37 13.53
CA ASP A 75 6.64 -2.94 12.24
C ASP A 75 7.51 -2.01 11.38
N TYR A 76 7.78 -0.77 11.80
CA TYR A 76 8.52 0.21 11.00
C TYR A 76 9.87 -0.31 10.49
N ALA A 77 10.64 -0.99 11.36
CA ALA A 77 11.93 -1.57 10.98
C ALA A 77 11.76 -2.61 9.85
N THR A 78 10.74 -3.47 9.95
CA THR A 78 10.41 -4.46 8.91
C THR A 78 10.02 -3.79 7.60
N PHE A 79 9.24 -2.70 7.64
CA PHE A 79 8.86 -1.96 6.42
C PHE A 79 10.06 -1.30 5.75
N LYS A 80 11.00 -0.77 6.53
CA LYS A 80 12.24 -0.20 6.02
C LYS A 80 13.11 -1.24 5.31
N ASP A 81 13.25 -2.42 5.92
CA ASP A 81 13.99 -3.53 5.32
C ASP A 81 13.32 -4.06 4.04
N ALA A 82 11.98 -4.18 4.05
CA ALA A 82 11.20 -4.58 2.87
C ALA A 82 11.35 -3.58 1.72
N LEU A 83 11.29 -2.27 2.00
CA LEU A 83 11.52 -1.22 1.02
C LEU A 83 12.94 -1.27 0.42
N ALA A 84 13.95 -1.50 1.26
CA ALA A 84 15.32 -1.66 0.78
C ALA A 84 15.46 -2.88 -0.15
N ASN A 85 14.86 -4.01 0.22
CA ASN A 85 14.88 -5.23 -0.57
C ASN A 85 14.22 -5.02 -1.95
N ILE A 86 12.99 -4.49 -2.00
CA ILE A 86 12.25 -4.35 -3.26
C ILE A 86 12.93 -3.36 -4.22
N ARG A 87 13.59 -2.32 -3.70
CA ARG A 87 14.42 -1.40 -4.50
C ARG A 87 15.60 -2.12 -5.15
N ILE A 88 16.25 -3.05 -4.45
CA ILE A 88 17.33 -3.88 -5.02
C ILE A 88 16.80 -4.78 -6.14
N VAL A 89 15.62 -5.38 -5.95
CA VAL A 89 14.99 -6.21 -7.00
C VAL A 89 14.68 -5.37 -8.25
N TYR A 90 14.10 -4.19 -8.07
CA TYR A 90 13.83 -3.26 -9.18
C TYR A 90 15.11 -2.94 -9.96
N VAL A 91 16.16 -2.51 -9.29
CA VAL A 91 17.44 -2.14 -9.93
C VAL A 91 18.01 -3.32 -10.73
N LYS A 92 18.00 -4.54 -10.17
CA LYS A 92 18.47 -5.75 -10.87
C LYS A 92 17.71 -6.04 -12.17
N LEU A 93 16.42 -5.69 -12.25
CA LEU A 93 15.60 -5.91 -13.43
C LEU A 93 15.69 -4.78 -14.45
N THR A 94 16.15 -3.60 -14.05
CA THR A 94 16.38 -2.45 -14.94
C THR A 94 17.83 -2.27 -15.39
N SER A 95 18.73 -3.13 -14.90
CA SER A 95 20.18 -3.09 -15.20
C SER A 95 20.53 -3.81 -16.49
#